data_AF-A0A8I6ASV9-F1
#
_entry.id   AF-A0A8I6ASV9-F1
#
_cell.length_a   1.000
_cell.length_b   1.000
_cell.length_c   1.000
_cell.angle_alpha   90.00
_cell.angle_beta   90.00
_cell.angle_gamma   90.00
#
_symmetry.space_group_name_H-M   'P 1'
#
loop_
_entity.id
_entity.type
_entity.pdbx_description
1 polymer ?
#
loop_
_entity_poly.entity_id
_entity_poly.type
_entity_poly.pdbx_seq_one_letter_code
_entity_poly.pdbx_strand_id
1 'polypeptide(L)'
;LTGISTSLLRVSKELWTTSTLSSFWQFQRMVKHITGRSAFFSYYGYGCYCGLGGRGIPVDATDRCCWAHDCCYHKLKEYGCQPILNAYQFAIVNGTVTCGCTMGGGCLCGQKACECDKLSVYCFKENLATYEKTFKQLFPTRPQCGRDKLHC
;
A
#
# COMPACT_ATOMS: atom_id res chain seq x y z
N LEU A 1 2.75 39.67 -36.69
CA LEU A 1 3.34 38.32 -36.58
C LEU A 1 3.67 38.09 -35.12
N THR A 2 2.68 37.67 -34.34
CA THR A 2 2.75 37.55 -32.88
C THR A 2 3.46 36.27 -32.48
N GLY A 3 4.62 36.40 -31.83
CA GLY A 3 5.29 35.30 -31.17
C GLY A 3 4.50 34.87 -29.93
N ILE A 4 4.08 33.61 -29.90
CA ILE A 4 3.56 32.97 -28.70
C ILE A 4 4.60 31.94 -28.27
N SER A 5 5.19 32.21 -27.11
CA SER A 5 6.19 31.38 -26.44
C SER A 5 5.68 29.94 -26.26
N THR A 6 6.44 28.98 -26.77
CA THR A 6 6.16 27.53 -26.70
C THR A 6 6.25 26.94 -25.28
N SER A 7 6.42 27.78 -24.24
CA SER A 7 6.48 27.34 -22.84
C SER A 7 5.13 26.97 -22.21
N LEU A 8 3.98 27.30 -22.82
CA LEU A 8 2.67 27.10 -22.19
C LEU A 8 1.97 25.76 -22.50
N LEU A 9 2.54 24.90 -23.35
CA LEU A 9 1.98 23.57 -23.65
C LEU A 9 2.55 22.43 -22.77
N ARG A 10 3.39 22.76 -21.77
CA ARG A 10 4.13 21.78 -20.96
C ARG A 10 3.62 21.55 -19.53
N VAL A 11 2.41 22.00 -19.17
CA VAL A 11 1.97 22.00 -17.76
C VAL A 11 0.88 20.97 -17.41
N SER A 12 0.33 20.20 -18.35
CA SER A 12 -0.86 19.36 -18.05
C SER A 12 -0.70 17.83 -18.24
N LYS A 13 0.49 17.31 -18.55
CA LYS A 13 0.69 15.84 -18.72
C LYS A 13 1.54 15.14 -17.64
N GLU A 14 2.05 15.85 -16.62
CA GLU A 14 3.10 15.31 -15.73
C GLU A 14 2.69 15.01 -14.27
N LEU A 15 1.48 14.51 -13.97
CA LEU A 15 1.19 14.17 -12.55
C LEU A 15 0.60 12.79 -12.26
N TRP A 16 0.34 11.95 -13.27
CA TRP A 16 -0.18 10.61 -13.03
C TRP A 16 0.66 9.59 -13.80
N THR A 17 1.54 8.87 -13.10
CA THR A 17 2.19 7.70 -13.73
C THR A 17 1.14 6.60 -13.86
N THR A 18 0.66 6.34 -15.07
CA THR A 18 -0.12 5.14 -15.39
C THR A 18 0.82 3.94 -15.35
N SER A 19 1.10 3.42 -14.16
CA SER A 19 1.94 2.25 -13.98
C SER A 19 1.13 1.00 -14.35
N THR A 20 1.57 0.26 -15.37
CA THR A 20 0.99 -1.05 -15.76
C THR A 20 1.38 -2.19 -14.80
N LEU A 21 2.12 -1.87 -13.74
CA LEU A 21 2.52 -2.80 -12.70
C LEU A 21 1.32 -3.14 -11.80
N SER A 22 1.25 -4.40 -11.34
CA SER A 22 0.22 -4.81 -10.38
C SER A 22 0.27 -3.97 -9.09
N SER A 23 -0.87 -3.92 -8.39
CA SER A 23 -1.03 -3.24 -7.10
C SER A 23 0.10 -3.56 -6.12
N PHE A 24 0.53 -4.83 -6.07
CA PHE A 24 1.66 -5.27 -5.25
C PHE A 24 2.93 -4.43 -5.47
N TRP A 25 3.38 -4.27 -6.72
CA TRP A 25 4.59 -3.51 -7.03
C TRP A 25 4.43 -2.01 -6.76
N GLN A 26 3.21 -1.50 -6.95
CA GLN A 26 2.88 -0.11 -6.65
C GLN A 26 2.97 0.16 -5.14
N PHE A 27 2.45 -0.75 -4.31
CA PHE A 27 2.61 -0.72 -2.87
C PHE A 27 4.08 -0.75 -2.46
N GLN A 28 4.89 -1.61 -3.08
CA GLN A 28 6.33 -1.66 -2.77
C GLN A 28 7.05 -0.33 -3.04
N ARG A 29 6.73 0.32 -4.17
CA ARG A 29 7.27 1.64 -4.51
C ARG A 29 6.82 2.69 -3.50
N MET A 30 5.55 2.64 -3.08
CA MET A 30 4.99 3.57 -2.10
C MET A 30 5.68 3.43 -0.74
N VAL A 31 5.83 2.20 -0.22
CA VAL A 31 6.56 1.93 1.03
C VAL A 31 8.00 2.45 0.95
N LYS A 32 8.71 2.13 -0.15
CA LYS A 32 10.11 2.53 -0.31
C LYS A 32 10.28 4.04 -0.29
N HIS A 33 9.38 4.76 -0.93
CA HIS A 33 9.47 6.22 -1.00
C HIS A 33 9.06 6.89 0.32
N ILE A 34 8.00 6.41 0.98
CA ILE A 34 7.45 7.05 2.19
C ILE A 34 8.23 6.70 3.46
N THR A 35 8.69 5.45 3.59
CA THR A 35 9.35 4.96 4.81
C THR A 35 10.85 4.73 4.65
N GLY A 36 11.39 4.82 3.42
CA GLY A 36 12.79 4.50 3.10
C GLY A 36 13.14 3.01 3.12
N ARG A 37 12.23 2.14 3.57
CA ARG A 37 12.46 0.70 3.75
C ARG A 37 11.98 -0.11 2.55
N SER A 38 12.52 -1.32 2.37
CA SER A 38 11.99 -2.22 1.35
C SER A 38 10.73 -2.93 1.88
N ALA A 39 9.62 -2.82 1.15
CA ALA A 39 8.36 -3.52 1.46
C ALA A 39 8.57 -5.01 1.69
N PHE A 40 9.27 -5.66 0.75
CA PHE A 40 9.53 -7.10 0.81
C PHE A 40 10.46 -7.48 1.96
N PHE A 41 11.61 -6.82 2.08
CA PHE A 41 12.60 -7.23 3.08
C PHE A 41 12.23 -6.82 4.51
N SER A 42 11.45 -5.75 4.70
CA SER A 42 11.08 -5.26 6.03
C SER A 42 9.70 -5.73 6.48
N TYR A 43 8.70 -5.80 5.61
CA TYR A 43 7.32 -6.02 6.06
C TYR A 43 6.74 -7.36 5.61
N TYR A 44 7.12 -7.89 4.44
CA TYR A 44 6.57 -9.19 4.00
C TYR A 44 7.01 -10.32 4.95
N GLY A 45 6.10 -10.96 5.67
CA GLY A 45 6.43 -11.97 6.67
C GLY A 45 6.73 -11.39 8.07
N TYR A 46 6.42 -10.12 8.31
CA TYR A 46 6.53 -9.48 9.62
C TYR A 46 5.30 -9.80 10.48
N GLY A 47 5.52 -10.12 11.75
CA GLY A 47 4.44 -10.34 12.72
C GLY A 47 3.44 -11.41 12.28
N CYS A 48 2.18 -11.21 12.62
CA CYS A 48 1.07 -12.12 12.39
C CYS A 48 0.24 -11.81 11.15
N TYR A 49 0.28 -10.59 10.61
CA TYR A 49 -0.57 -10.11 9.52
C TYR A 49 0.19 -9.58 8.31
N CYS A 50 1.44 -9.13 8.44
CA CYS A 50 2.15 -8.63 7.27
C CYS A 50 2.57 -9.79 6.35
N GLY A 51 1.92 -9.92 5.19
CA GLY A 51 2.21 -10.94 4.18
C GLY A 51 0.95 -11.65 3.69
N LEU A 52 1.08 -12.94 3.34
CA LEU A 52 -0.07 -13.74 2.90
C LEU A 52 -0.83 -14.29 4.10
N GLY A 53 -2.07 -13.82 4.28
CA GLY A 53 -2.98 -14.24 5.35
C GLY A 53 -2.68 -13.57 6.69
N GLY A 54 -3.39 -13.99 7.73
CA GLY A 54 -3.20 -13.45 9.07
C GLY A 54 -4.15 -14.09 10.08
N ARG A 55 -3.67 -14.27 11.31
CA ARG A 55 -4.43 -14.83 12.44
C ARG A 55 -3.81 -14.40 13.76
N GLY A 56 -4.57 -14.52 14.83
CA GLY A 56 -4.15 -14.15 16.17
C GLY A 56 -4.20 -12.65 16.42
N ILE A 57 -3.47 -12.22 17.43
CA ILE A 57 -3.38 -10.81 17.85
C ILE A 57 -2.12 -10.19 17.23
N PRO A 58 -2.20 -8.98 16.65
CA PRO A 58 -1.02 -8.29 16.13
C PRO A 58 0.05 -8.12 17.21
N VAL A 59 1.31 -8.41 16.87
CA VAL A 59 2.43 -8.44 17.86
C VAL A 59 2.91 -7.06 18.27
N ASP A 60 2.75 -6.06 17.40
CA ASP A 60 3.13 -4.67 17.63
C ASP A 60 2.26 -3.72 16.80
N ALA A 61 2.59 -2.43 16.83
CA ALA A 61 1.88 -1.42 16.06
C ALA A 61 2.09 -1.58 14.54
N THR A 62 3.28 -2.02 14.10
CA THR A 62 3.57 -2.31 12.68
C THR A 62 2.66 -3.42 12.15
N ASP A 63 2.52 -4.51 12.91
CA ASP A 63 1.67 -5.63 12.57
C ASP A 63 0.18 -5.27 12.59
N ARG A 64 -0.21 -4.33 13.46
CA ARG A 64 -1.57 -3.75 13.46
C ARG A 64 -1.85 -2.96 12.18
N CYS A 65 -0.87 -2.27 11.60
CA CYS A 65 -1.02 -1.64 10.29
C CYS A 65 -1.37 -2.67 9.21
N CYS A 66 -0.71 -3.83 9.23
CA CYS A 66 -0.97 -4.92 8.29
C CYS A 66 -2.35 -5.55 8.49
N TRP A 67 -2.78 -5.74 9.75
CA TRP A 67 -4.14 -6.18 10.03
C TRP A 67 -5.20 -5.19 9.49
N ALA A 68 -4.99 -3.88 9.69
CA ALA A 68 -5.89 -2.86 9.15
C ALA A 68 -5.90 -2.84 7.61
N HIS A 69 -4.74 -3.06 6.99
CA HIS A 69 -4.59 -3.20 5.53
C HIS A 69 -5.35 -4.41 4.99
N ASP A 70 -5.20 -5.57 5.64
CA ASP A 70 -5.96 -6.79 5.33
C ASP A 70 -7.48 -6.55 5.43
N CYS A 71 -7.93 -5.83 6.45
CA CYS A 71 -9.33 -5.47 6.62
C CYS A 71 -9.83 -4.52 5.52
N CYS A 72 -9.00 -3.55 5.11
CA CYS A 72 -9.31 -2.68 3.99
C CYS A 72 -9.48 -3.51 2.70
N TYR A 73 -8.54 -4.41 2.41
CA TYR A 73 -8.60 -5.29 1.25
C TYR A 73 -9.77 -6.27 1.31
N HIS A 74 -10.14 -6.77 2.49
CA HIS A 74 -11.30 -7.64 2.68
C HIS A 74 -12.59 -6.93 2.26
N LYS A 75 -12.82 -5.71 2.78
CA LYS A 75 -13.98 -4.88 2.39
C LYS A 75 -14.00 -4.61 0.88
N LEU A 76 -12.85 -4.36 0.26
CA LEU A 76 -12.79 -4.19 -1.20
C LEU A 76 -13.19 -5.45 -1.96
N LYS A 77 -12.83 -6.65 -1.47
CA LYS A 77 -13.26 -7.92 -2.06
C LYS A 77 -14.77 -8.12 -1.93
N GLU A 78 -15.38 -7.72 -0.81
CA GLU A 78 -16.84 -7.73 -0.63
C GLU A 78 -17.55 -6.81 -1.63
N TYR A 79 -16.93 -5.68 -2.00
CA TYR A 79 -17.40 -4.80 -3.07
C TYR A 79 -17.11 -5.31 -4.50
N GLY A 80 -16.61 -6.54 -4.66
CA GLY A 80 -16.31 -7.14 -5.97
C GLY A 80 -14.97 -6.69 -6.59
N CYS A 81 -14.11 -5.99 -5.84
CA CYS A 81 -12.80 -5.59 -6.31
C CYS A 81 -11.75 -6.70 -6.07
N GLN A 82 -10.70 -6.71 -6.89
CA GLN A 82 -9.54 -7.58 -6.73
C GLN A 82 -8.29 -6.72 -6.41
N PRO A 83 -8.16 -6.21 -5.17
CA PRO A 83 -7.20 -5.14 -4.82
C PRO A 83 -5.73 -5.51 -5.04
N ILE A 84 -5.37 -6.79 -5.05
CA ILE A 84 -4.00 -7.27 -5.35
C ILE A 84 -3.69 -7.23 -6.85
N LEU A 85 -4.71 -7.41 -7.70
CA LEU A 85 -4.57 -7.50 -9.16
C LEU A 85 -4.87 -6.16 -9.86
N ASN A 86 -5.72 -5.33 -9.25
CA ASN A 86 -6.11 -4.04 -9.78
C ASN A 86 -4.96 -3.04 -9.68
N ALA A 87 -4.23 -2.84 -10.78
CA ALA A 87 -3.29 -1.75 -10.90
C ALA A 87 -3.99 -0.40 -10.68
N TYR A 88 -3.32 0.53 -9.99
CA TYR A 88 -3.83 1.86 -9.70
C TYR A 88 -2.87 2.96 -10.13
N GLN A 89 -3.34 4.20 -10.09
CA GLN A 89 -2.55 5.37 -10.41
C GLN A 89 -2.29 6.13 -9.12
N PHE A 90 -1.02 6.49 -8.88
CA PHE A 90 -0.66 7.33 -7.76
C PHE A 90 0.49 8.26 -8.11
N ALA A 91 0.57 9.34 -7.36
CA ALA A 91 1.68 10.29 -7.39
C ALA A 91 2.15 10.53 -5.95
N ILE A 92 3.42 10.88 -5.80
CA ILE A 92 3.96 11.36 -4.52
C ILE A 92 4.41 12.79 -4.74
N VAL A 93 3.72 13.74 -4.10
CA VAL A 93 3.99 15.17 -4.19
C VAL A 93 4.33 15.65 -2.79
N ASN A 94 5.53 16.21 -2.60
CA ASN A 94 6.02 16.70 -1.30
C ASN A 94 5.89 15.64 -0.18
N GLY A 95 6.21 14.38 -0.46
CA GLY A 95 6.10 13.28 0.50
C GLY A 95 4.67 12.83 0.81
N THR A 96 3.68 13.36 0.09
CA THR A 96 2.26 13.01 0.23
C THR A 96 1.80 12.15 -0.94
N VAL A 97 1.13 11.05 -0.66
CA VAL A 97 0.57 10.13 -1.65
C VAL A 97 -0.79 10.65 -2.10
N THR A 98 -0.94 10.81 -3.41
CA THR A 98 -2.22 11.14 -4.07
C THR A 98 -2.63 9.95 -4.92
N CYS A 99 -3.80 9.39 -4.65
CA CYS A 99 -4.39 8.30 -5.41
C CYS A 99 -5.31 8.84 -6.50
N GLY A 100 -5.20 8.28 -7.70
CA GLY A 100 -5.85 8.78 -8.89
C GLY A 100 -6.76 7.78 -9.54
N CYS A 101 -7.72 8.31 -10.28
CA CYS A 101 -8.49 7.54 -11.22
C CYS A 101 -8.78 8.38 -12.46
N THR A 102 -8.35 7.91 -13.64
CA THR A 102 -8.49 8.68 -14.88
C THR A 102 -9.63 8.23 -15.80
N MET A 103 -10.14 6.98 -15.78
CA MET A 103 -11.46 6.54 -16.34
C MET A 103 -11.81 5.05 -16.08
N GLY A 104 -13.11 4.72 -15.92
CA GLY A 104 -13.68 3.35 -15.98
C GLY A 104 -13.97 2.64 -14.64
N GLY A 105 -14.81 1.59 -14.64
CA GLY A 105 -15.19 0.86 -13.41
C GLY A 105 -14.01 0.16 -12.70
N GLY A 106 -13.05 -0.39 -13.45
CA GLY A 106 -11.83 -0.99 -12.89
C GLY A 106 -10.91 0.03 -12.19
N CYS A 107 -11.01 1.30 -12.58
CA CYS A 107 -10.24 2.40 -12.03
C CYS A 107 -10.67 2.77 -10.61
N LEU A 108 -11.96 2.64 -10.27
CA LEU A 108 -12.45 2.88 -8.91
C LEU A 108 -11.89 1.84 -7.92
N CYS A 109 -11.84 0.57 -8.32
CA CYS A 109 -11.24 -0.47 -7.48
C CYS A 109 -9.74 -0.25 -7.29
N GLY A 110 -9.02 0.18 -8.33
CA GLY A 110 -7.62 0.56 -8.23
C GLY A 110 -7.42 1.74 -7.27
N GLN A 111 -8.20 2.81 -7.42
CA GLN A 111 -8.11 3.97 -6.54
C GLN A 111 -8.37 3.61 -5.08
N LYS A 112 -9.39 2.79 -4.79
CA LYS A 112 -9.65 2.30 -3.44
C LYS A 112 -8.51 1.45 -2.89
N ALA A 113 -7.90 0.59 -3.71
CA ALA A 113 -6.71 -0.17 -3.31
C ALA A 113 -5.53 0.75 -2.99
N CYS A 114 -5.32 1.80 -3.78
CA CYS A 114 -4.32 2.83 -3.51
C CYS A 114 -4.55 3.52 -2.16
N GLU A 115 -5.79 3.86 -1.81
CA GLU A 115 -6.09 4.49 -0.51
C GLU A 115 -5.82 3.53 0.66
N CYS A 116 -6.15 2.24 0.53
CA CYS A 116 -5.76 1.22 1.51
C CYS A 116 -4.24 1.17 1.69
N ASP A 117 -3.49 1.15 0.58
CA ASP A 117 -2.03 1.10 0.57
C ASP A 117 -1.42 2.37 1.18
N LYS A 118 -1.97 3.54 0.87
CA LYS A 118 -1.60 4.84 1.42
C LYS A 118 -1.72 4.87 2.94
N LEU A 119 -2.84 4.38 3.48
CA LEU A 119 -3.04 4.28 4.92
C LEU A 119 -2.01 3.35 5.57
N SER A 120 -1.72 2.21 4.92
CA SER A 120 -0.73 1.24 5.41
C SER A 120 0.68 1.83 5.45
N VAL A 121 1.13 2.53 4.38
CA VAL A 121 2.48 3.13 4.35
C VAL A 121 2.65 4.26 5.37
N TYR A 122 1.61 5.04 5.65
CA TYR A 122 1.68 6.08 6.67
C TYR A 122 1.70 5.50 8.06
N CYS A 123 0.89 4.47 8.32
CA CYS A 123 0.96 3.72 9.56
C CYS A 123 2.36 3.12 9.78
N PHE A 124 2.99 2.55 8.73
CA PHE A 124 4.38 2.11 8.83
C PHE A 124 5.36 3.24 9.13
N LYS A 125 5.19 4.40 8.49
CA LYS A 125 6.04 5.59 8.72
C LYS A 125 5.99 6.05 10.18
N GLU A 126 4.79 6.08 10.76
CA GLU A 126 4.58 6.47 12.17
C GLU A 126 5.23 5.48 13.15
N ASN A 127 5.26 4.19 12.80
CA ASN A 127 5.78 3.12 13.65
C ASN A 127 7.24 2.74 13.35
N LEU A 128 7.98 3.55 12.58
CA LEU A 128 9.39 3.28 12.28
C LEU A 128 10.29 3.21 13.52
N ALA A 129 9.95 3.96 14.57
CA ALA A 129 10.70 4.02 15.81
C ALA A 129 10.50 2.78 16.70
N THR A 130 9.32 2.14 16.60
CA THR A 130 8.96 0.94 17.37
C THR A 130 9.09 -0.34 16.54
N TYR A 131 9.54 -0.23 15.29
CA TYR A 131 9.74 -1.38 14.41
C TYR A 131 10.75 -2.34 15.03
N GLU A 132 10.30 -3.55 15.33
CA GLU A 132 11.11 -4.57 16.00
C GLU A 132 11.51 -5.68 15.02
N LYS A 133 12.81 -5.81 14.73
CA LYS A 133 13.33 -6.72 13.70
C LYS A 133 13.07 -8.19 14.02
N THR A 134 13.00 -8.56 15.30
CA THR A 134 12.79 -9.97 15.71
C THR A 134 11.43 -10.53 15.26
N PHE A 135 10.43 -9.69 15.00
CA PHE A 135 9.15 -10.11 14.45
C PHE A 135 9.19 -10.40 12.93
N LYS A 136 10.31 -10.11 12.26
CA LYS A 136 10.52 -10.52 10.86
C LYS A 136 10.88 -12.00 10.82
N GLN A 137 9.90 -12.86 10.56
CA GLN A 137 10.13 -14.30 10.56
C GLN A 137 10.61 -14.79 9.18
N LEU A 138 11.60 -15.68 9.21
CA LEU A 138 12.09 -16.40 8.03
C LEU A 138 11.32 -17.71 7.78
N PHE A 139 10.63 -18.22 8.79
CA PHE A 139 9.94 -19.51 8.76
C PHE A 139 8.41 -19.35 8.81
N PRO A 140 7.64 -20.25 8.16
CA PRO A 140 6.18 -20.15 8.06
C PRO A 140 5.43 -20.46 9.37
N THR A 141 6.11 -21.07 10.36
CA THR A 141 5.52 -21.29 11.68
C THR A 141 5.57 -19.98 12.46
N ARG A 142 4.37 -19.43 12.74
CA ARG A 142 4.19 -18.25 13.60
C ARG A 142 3.63 -18.68 14.97
N PRO A 143 4.40 -19.32 15.86
CA PRO A 143 3.89 -19.86 17.11
C PRO A 143 3.31 -18.79 18.05
N GLN A 144 3.80 -17.55 17.96
CA GLN A 144 3.28 -16.42 18.73
C GLN A 144 1.93 -15.92 18.23
N CYS A 145 1.52 -16.30 17.01
CA CYS A 145 0.24 -15.90 16.45
C CYS A 145 -0.82 -16.89 16.89
N GLY A 146 -1.82 -16.39 17.63
CA GLY A 146 -3.00 -17.16 18.02
C GLY A 146 -3.68 -17.84 16.83
N ARG A 147 -4.53 -18.82 17.14
CA ARG A 147 -5.25 -19.60 16.11
C ARG A 147 -6.43 -18.83 15.53
N ASP A 148 -7.10 -18.05 16.36
CA ASP A 148 -8.33 -17.35 15.98
C ASP A 148 -8.03 -16.09 15.18
N LYS A 149 -8.80 -15.88 14.12
CA LYS A 149 -8.65 -14.70 13.26
C LYS A 149 -9.35 -13.51 13.89
N LEU A 150 -8.63 -12.39 14.03
CA LEU A 150 -9.23 -11.16 14.51
C LEU A 150 -10.17 -10.58 13.45
N HIS A 151 -11.39 -10.23 13.86
CA HIS A 151 -12.41 -9.70 12.98
C HIS A 151 -12.14 -8.27 12.56
N CYS A 152 -12.32 -8.00 11.27
CA CYS A 152 -12.56 -6.68 10.70
C CYS A 152 -14.01 -6.23 10.98
#